data_AF-A0ABD2IN49-F1
#
_entry.id   AF-A0ABD2IN49-F1
#
_cell.length_a   1.000
_cell.length_b   1.000
_cell.length_c   1.000
_cell.angle_alpha   90.00
_cell.angle_beta   90.00
_cell.angle_gamma   90.00
#
_symmetry.space_group_name_H-M   'P 1'
#
loop_
_entity.id
_entity.type
_entity.pdbx_description
1 polymer ?
#
loop_
_entity_poly.entity_id
_entity_poly.type
_entity_poly.pdbx_seq_one_letter_code
_entity_poly.pdbx_strand_id
1 'polypeptide(L)'
;MAPPKRKSFFKSEYSNEFQGTTKSKTGDEFAHCIPCNFDISLLSTGKAAILHHLKTEKHKKAAKAANSALAITAFMPSTSTPTNLDRQTAAAEGVLAPHSVSITLQEMTGLPFSVSIDSSNHKTSKLFPLVVRYFNPKNGISVKLIDLEELSGETSAEIYDWIIKILDRHKLDISHLVAFCGDNVNTNFGGAALAGQRNIYTKLKTHRNNLIPNFLQSTLNYVAKWSRVERFPTDLAWISLKEKKVSRAEVMSLAEQIAPELNDNELFDEITALNEMLEKISDEKFGETYSEQKWMKVFEAELPNLLLLVIKIL
;
A
#
# COMPACT_ATOMS: atom_id res chain seq x y z
N MET A 1 4.56 -43.02 -51.19
CA MET A 1 4.69 -42.60 -49.78
C MET A 1 5.54 -41.33 -49.75
N ALA A 2 5.02 -40.23 -49.21
CA ALA A 2 5.82 -39.02 -48.99
C ALA A 2 6.90 -39.32 -47.94
N PRO A 3 8.14 -38.81 -48.09
CA PRO A 3 9.18 -39.02 -47.10
C PRO A 3 8.75 -38.45 -45.73
N PRO A 4 9.11 -39.11 -44.61
CA PRO A 4 8.76 -38.63 -43.28
C PRO A 4 9.35 -37.23 -43.08
N LYS A 5 8.51 -36.28 -42.64
CA LYS A 5 8.95 -34.90 -42.34
C LYS A 5 10.07 -34.97 -41.30
N ARG A 6 11.23 -34.43 -41.65
CA ARG A 6 12.43 -34.44 -40.81
C ARG A 6 12.16 -33.55 -39.58
N LYS A 7 12.00 -34.16 -38.40
CA LYS A 7 11.87 -33.42 -37.15
C LYS A 7 13.19 -32.71 -36.83
N SER A 8 13.12 -31.46 -36.39
CA SER A 8 14.28 -30.67 -35.99
C SER A 8 14.21 -30.34 -34.50
N PHE A 9 15.39 -30.32 -33.87
CA PHE A 9 15.56 -30.13 -32.43
C PHE A 9 16.49 -28.95 -32.16
N PHE A 10 16.39 -28.39 -30.96
CA PHE A 10 17.22 -27.32 -30.45
C PHE A 10 18.67 -27.79 -30.34
N LYS A 11 19.59 -26.99 -30.90
CA LYS A 11 21.04 -27.19 -30.75
C LYS A 11 21.59 -26.12 -29.82
N SER A 12 22.52 -26.48 -28.95
CA SER A 12 23.19 -25.54 -28.04
C SER A 12 23.82 -24.35 -28.77
N GLU A 13 24.31 -24.56 -29.98
CA GLU A 13 24.85 -23.54 -30.91
C GLU A 13 23.86 -22.38 -31.16
N TYR A 14 22.55 -22.65 -31.14
CA TYR A 14 21.53 -21.64 -31.42
C TYR A 14 21.50 -20.53 -30.38
N SER A 15 21.91 -20.79 -29.13
CA SER A 15 22.01 -19.73 -28.11
C SER A 15 23.12 -18.73 -28.37
N ASN A 16 24.19 -19.16 -29.04
CA ASN A 16 25.28 -18.26 -29.44
C ASN A 16 24.92 -17.52 -30.72
N GLU A 17 24.23 -18.18 -31.65
CA GLU A 17 23.86 -17.60 -32.94
C GLU A 17 22.69 -16.63 -32.85
N PHE A 18 21.72 -16.89 -31.98
CA PHE A 18 20.52 -16.07 -31.82
C PHE A 18 20.46 -15.52 -30.39
N GLN A 19 21.06 -14.33 -30.21
CA GLN A 19 21.07 -13.65 -28.92
C GLN A 19 19.65 -13.50 -28.35
N GLY A 20 19.45 -13.91 -27.09
CA GLY A 20 18.13 -13.94 -26.46
C GLY A 20 17.30 -15.20 -26.74
N THR A 21 17.90 -16.25 -27.32
CA THR A 21 17.26 -17.56 -27.54
C THR A 21 17.92 -18.65 -26.70
N THR A 22 17.15 -19.48 -26.01
CA THR A 22 17.64 -20.55 -25.15
C THR A 22 16.88 -21.86 -25.36
N LYS A 23 17.37 -22.95 -24.77
CA LYS A 23 16.67 -24.24 -24.76
C LYS A 23 15.33 -24.08 -24.02
N SER A 24 14.24 -24.52 -24.63
CA SER A 24 12.93 -24.49 -23.96
C SER A 24 12.83 -25.55 -22.86
N LYS A 25 12.08 -25.23 -21.80
CA LYS A 25 11.70 -26.18 -20.74
C LYS A 25 10.62 -27.18 -21.22
N THR A 26 9.91 -26.85 -22.29
CA THR A 26 8.81 -27.66 -22.85
C THR A 26 9.32 -28.87 -23.63
N GLY A 27 10.57 -28.82 -24.11
CA GLY A 27 11.24 -29.94 -24.75
C GLY A 27 12.20 -29.49 -25.85
N ASP A 28 12.99 -30.45 -26.34
CA ASP A 28 14.06 -30.19 -27.31
C ASP A 28 13.52 -29.81 -28.70
N GLU A 29 12.22 -29.96 -28.94
CA GLU A 29 11.56 -29.53 -30.18
C GLU A 29 11.26 -28.01 -30.22
N PHE A 30 11.61 -27.28 -29.16
CA PHE A 30 11.31 -25.85 -29.02
C PHE A 30 12.54 -25.02 -28.65
N ALA A 31 12.60 -23.80 -29.19
CA ALA A 31 13.52 -22.76 -28.76
C ALA A 31 12.76 -21.70 -27.96
N HIS A 32 13.26 -21.30 -26.80
CA HIS A 32 12.65 -20.26 -25.98
C HIS A 32 13.22 -18.88 -26.33
N CYS A 33 12.36 -17.94 -26.73
CA CYS A 33 12.74 -16.55 -26.93
C CYS A 33 12.54 -15.76 -25.63
N ILE A 34 13.64 -15.29 -25.03
CA ILE A 34 13.64 -14.55 -23.76
C ILE A 34 12.85 -13.23 -23.88
N PRO A 35 13.11 -12.34 -24.86
CA PRO A 35 12.38 -11.07 -24.95
C PRO A 35 10.87 -11.24 -25.11
N CYS A 36 10.42 -12.33 -25.76
CA CYS A 36 9.01 -12.58 -26.02
C CYS A 36 8.34 -13.49 -25.00
N ASN A 37 9.11 -14.08 -24.07
CA ASN A 37 8.70 -15.17 -23.19
C ASN A 37 7.84 -16.21 -23.93
N PHE A 38 8.34 -16.73 -25.05
CA PHE A 38 7.58 -17.56 -25.98
C PHE A 38 8.41 -18.71 -26.54
N ASP A 39 7.81 -19.90 -26.59
CA ASP A 39 8.42 -21.10 -27.17
C ASP A 39 8.14 -21.21 -28.68
N ILE A 40 9.21 -21.14 -29.47
CA ILE A 40 9.21 -21.27 -30.92
C ILE A 40 9.33 -22.76 -31.27
N SER A 41 8.33 -23.31 -31.95
CA SER A 41 8.39 -24.70 -32.44
C SER A 41 9.42 -24.84 -33.57
N LEU A 42 10.32 -25.82 -33.44
CA LEU A 42 11.36 -26.13 -34.42
C LEU A 42 10.97 -27.31 -35.32
N LEU A 43 9.88 -28.02 -35.01
CA LEU A 43 9.50 -29.31 -35.59
C LEU A 43 9.55 -29.40 -37.12
N SER A 44 9.14 -28.35 -37.81
CA SER A 44 8.93 -28.35 -39.27
C SER A 44 9.98 -27.57 -40.05
N THR A 45 10.58 -26.53 -39.47
CA THR A 45 11.49 -25.61 -40.18
C THR A 45 12.80 -25.35 -39.43
N GLY A 46 12.98 -25.95 -38.25
CA GLY A 46 14.19 -25.86 -37.45
C GLY A 46 14.62 -24.41 -37.21
N LYS A 47 15.89 -24.12 -37.48
CA LYS A 47 16.49 -22.79 -37.37
C LYS A 47 15.74 -21.67 -38.13
N ALA A 48 15.07 -21.99 -39.23
CA ALA A 48 14.31 -20.98 -39.98
C ALA A 48 13.09 -20.45 -39.19
N ALA A 49 12.53 -21.24 -38.26
CA ALA A 49 11.49 -20.78 -37.34
C ALA A 49 11.98 -19.65 -36.44
N ILE A 50 13.21 -19.79 -35.91
CA ILE A 50 13.84 -18.77 -35.06
C ILE A 50 14.04 -17.49 -35.87
N LEU A 51 14.64 -17.59 -37.05
CA LEU A 51 14.85 -16.44 -37.95
C LEU A 51 13.54 -15.74 -38.32
N HIS A 52 12.47 -16.49 -38.59
CA HIS A 52 11.18 -15.90 -38.88
C HIS A 52 10.61 -15.16 -37.67
N HIS A 53 10.65 -15.78 -36.48
CA HIS A 53 10.19 -15.17 -35.25
C HIS A 53 10.90 -13.84 -34.97
N LEU A 54 12.24 -13.81 -35.07
CA LEU A 54 13.06 -12.61 -34.84
C LEU A 54 12.71 -11.44 -35.78
N LYS A 55 12.22 -11.74 -36.99
CA LYS A 55 11.79 -10.72 -37.97
C LYS A 55 10.40 -10.15 -37.69
N THR A 56 9.60 -10.77 -36.82
CA THR A 56 8.22 -10.31 -36.56
C THR A 56 8.20 -8.97 -35.84
N GLU A 57 7.21 -8.13 -36.16
CA GLU A 57 7.00 -6.85 -35.44
C GLU A 57 6.73 -7.06 -33.95
N LYS A 58 6.10 -8.18 -33.57
CA LYS A 58 5.90 -8.57 -32.18
C LYS A 58 7.24 -8.73 -31.45
N HIS A 59 8.19 -9.46 -32.06
CA HIS A 59 9.53 -9.61 -31.51
C HIS A 59 10.27 -8.27 -31.44
N LYS A 60 10.29 -7.48 -32.52
CA LYS A 60 10.99 -6.18 -32.53
C LYS A 60 10.53 -5.25 -31.41
N LYS A 61 9.21 -5.17 -31.17
CA LYS A 61 8.65 -4.37 -30.06
C LYS A 61 9.08 -4.91 -28.69
N ALA A 62 9.00 -6.22 -28.48
CA ALA A 62 9.38 -6.85 -27.23
C ALA A 62 10.90 -6.73 -26.95
N ALA A 63 11.74 -6.95 -27.97
CA ALA A 63 13.19 -6.78 -27.89
C ALA A 63 13.59 -5.32 -27.62
N LYS A 64 12.91 -4.35 -28.26
CA LYS A 64 13.13 -2.93 -27.98
C LYS A 64 12.79 -2.59 -26.53
N ALA A 65 11.65 -3.08 -26.01
CA ALA A 65 11.24 -2.86 -24.62
C ALA A 65 12.24 -3.47 -23.62
N ALA A 66 12.68 -4.70 -23.87
CA ALA A 66 13.67 -5.39 -23.04
C ALA A 66 15.03 -4.67 -23.01
N ASN A 67 15.46 -4.06 -24.12
CA ASN A 67 16.73 -3.32 -24.20
C ASN A 67 16.64 -1.88 -23.68
N SER A 68 15.45 -1.26 -23.69
CA SER A 68 15.25 0.10 -23.19
C SER A 68 15.02 0.19 -21.68
N ALA A 69 14.66 -0.93 -21.04
CA ALA A 69 14.51 -0.98 -19.60
C ALA A 69 15.90 -1.01 -18.95
N LEU A 70 16.22 -0.01 -18.13
CA LEU A 70 17.39 -0.08 -17.26
C LEU A 70 17.17 -1.24 -16.27
N ALA A 71 18.09 -2.20 -16.27
CA ALA A 71 18.08 -3.25 -15.27
C ALA A 71 18.22 -2.60 -13.88
N ILE A 72 17.54 -3.15 -12.87
CA ILE A 72 17.57 -2.60 -11.50
C ILE A 72 18.99 -2.48 -10.92
N THR A 73 19.93 -3.27 -11.44
CA THR A 73 21.36 -3.20 -11.14
C THR A 73 22.00 -1.85 -11.45
N ALA A 74 21.48 -1.10 -12.42
CA ALA A 74 21.99 0.22 -12.74
C ALA A 74 21.80 1.20 -11.56
N PHE A 75 20.93 0.86 -10.61
CA PHE A 75 20.63 1.65 -9.41
C PHE A 75 21.25 1.06 -8.14
N MET A 76 21.97 -0.07 -8.24
CA MET A 76 22.62 -0.72 -7.09
C MET A 76 24.09 -0.30 -7.03
N PRO A 77 24.63 -0.02 -5.82
CA PRO A 77 26.02 0.40 -5.68
C PRO A 77 27.00 -0.68 -6.16
N SER A 78 28.03 -0.28 -6.92
CA SER A 78 29.08 -1.20 -7.37
C SER A 78 30.00 -1.60 -6.21
N THR A 79 30.54 -2.81 -6.23
CA THR A 79 31.42 -3.40 -5.20
C THR A 79 32.81 -2.73 -5.08
N SER A 80 32.95 -1.49 -5.52
CA SER A 80 34.14 -0.66 -5.41
C SER A 80 34.18 0.09 -4.07
N THR A 81 35.30 0.73 -3.76
CA THR A 81 35.48 1.57 -2.57
C THR A 81 34.30 2.55 -2.39
N PRO A 82 33.68 2.63 -1.19
CA PRO A 82 32.48 3.44 -0.98
C PRO A 82 32.73 4.92 -1.27
N THR A 83 31.98 5.45 -2.22
CA THR A 83 31.92 6.88 -2.54
C THR A 83 31.18 7.64 -1.43
N ASN A 84 31.23 8.98 -1.46
CA ASN A 84 30.40 9.79 -0.56
C ASN A 84 28.90 9.57 -0.81
N LEU A 85 28.51 9.27 -2.06
CA LEU A 85 27.13 8.93 -2.40
C LEU A 85 26.73 7.61 -1.71
N ASP A 86 27.58 6.58 -1.76
CA ASP A 86 27.29 5.29 -1.10
C ASP A 86 27.10 5.46 0.41
N ARG A 87 27.86 6.35 1.05
CA ARG A 87 27.69 6.67 2.48
C ARG A 87 26.39 7.41 2.77
N GLN A 88 25.99 8.34 1.90
CA GLN A 88 24.70 9.04 2.03
C GLN A 88 23.53 8.10 1.80
N THR A 89 23.63 7.20 0.82
CA THR A 89 22.67 6.13 0.56
C THR A 89 22.56 5.21 1.77
N ALA A 90 23.68 4.74 2.32
CA ALA A 90 23.66 3.90 3.52
C ALA A 90 23.03 4.61 4.73
N ALA A 91 23.24 5.92 4.89
CA ALA A 91 22.57 6.70 5.93
C ALA A 91 21.06 6.82 5.69
N ALA A 92 20.63 7.02 4.43
CA ALA A 92 19.22 7.03 4.08
C ALA A 92 18.57 5.66 4.29
N GLU A 93 19.23 4.57 3.90
CA GLU A 93 18.78 3.19 4.10
C GLU A 93 18.74 2.79 5.58
N GLY A 94 19.71 3.24 6.38
CA GLY A 94 19.80 2.91 7.80
C GLY A 94 18.89 3.75 8.71
N VAL A 95 18.48 4.94 8.27
CA VAL A 95 17.72 5.89 9.10
C VAL A 95 16.38 6.28 8.45
N LEU A 96 16.41 6.85 7.25
CA LEU A 96 15.22 7.43 6.62
C LEU A 96 14.24 6.36 6.17
N ALA A 97 14.71 5.25 5.59
CA ALA A 97 13.84 4.17 5.14
C ALA A 97 13.09 3.49 6.31
N PRO A 98 13.74 3.02 7.40
CA PRO A 98 13.04 2.47 8.55
C PRO A 98 12.10 3.48 9.21
N HIS A 99 12.51 4.75 9.28
CA HIS A 99 11.65 5.80 9.84
C HIS A 99 10.41 6.06 8.98
N SER A 100 10.54 6.08 7.65
CA SER A 100 9.41 6.24 6.73
C SER A 100 8.42 5.09 6.83
N VAL A 101 8.91 3.85 6.96
CA VAL A 101 8.06 2.68 7.22
C VAL A 101 7.40 2.82 8.59
N SER A 102 8.13 3.18 9.64
CA SER A 102 7.57 3.37 10.99
C SER A 102 6.44 4.39 11.03
N ILE A 103 6.60 5.56 10.39
CA ILE A 103 5.54 6.57 10.29
C ILE A 103 4.33 5.99 9.55
N THR A 104 4.57 5.32 8.42
CA THR A 104 3.50 4.69 7.63
C THR A 104 2.69 3.71 8.47
N LEU A 105 3.37 2.84 9.23
CA LEU A 105 2.72 1.84 10.09
C LEU A 105 1.91 2.48 11.22
N GLN A 106 2.44 3.54 11.85
CA GLN A 106 1.70 4.31 12.85
C GLN A 106 0.44 4.94 12.28
N GLU A 107 0.53 5.56 11.10
CA GLU A 107 -0.62 6.17 10.42
C GLU A 107 -1.70 5.16 10.02
N MET A 108 -1.32 3.96 9.59
CA MET A 108 -2.26 2.96 9.09
C MET A 108 -2.75 1.96 10.13
N THR A 109 -2.32 2.10 11.40
CA THR A 109 -2.72 1.18 12.47
C THR A 109 -4.24 1.13 12.61
N GLY A 110 -4.82 -0.07 12.50
CA GLY A 110 -6.26 -0.29 12.59
C GLY A 110 -7.07 0.15 11.35
N LEU A 111 -6.43 0.64 10.29
CA LEU A 111 -7.11 1.05 9.07
C LEU A 111 -7.22 -0.11 8.06
N PRO A 112 -8.31 -0.18 7.29
CA PRO A 112 -8.37 -1.05 6.12
C PRO A 112 -7.29 -0.66 5.09
N PHE A 113 -6.64 -1.66 4.51
CA PHE A 113 -5.59 -1.45 3.52
C PHE A 113 -5.63 -2.49 2.39
N SER A 114 -5.02 -2.15 1.26
CA SER A 114 -4.74 -3.10 0.19
C SER A 114 -3.24 -3.28 0.00
N VAL A 115 -2.82 -4.47 -0.43
CA VAL A 115 -1.44 -4.74 -0.82
C VAL A 115 -1.33 -4.85 -2.33
N SER A 116 -0.26 -4.28 -2.88
CA SER A 116 0.13 -4.40 -4.27
C SER A 116 1.53 -4.99 -4.34
N ILE A 117 1.71 -5.95 -5.24
CA ILE A 117 3.02 -6.50 -5.56
C ILE A 117 3.33 -6.30 -7.03
N ASP A 118 4.62 -6.23 -7.34
CA ASP A 118 5.14 -6.36 -8.69
C ASP A 118 6.38 -7.28 -8.62
N SER A 119 6.93 -7.67 -9.76
CA SER A 119 8.18 -8.42 -9.79
C SER A 119 9.09 -7.91 -10.89
N SER A 120 10.32 -7.57 -10.51
CA SER A 120 11.37 -7.19 -11.46
C SER A 120 12.40 -8.31 -11.57
N ASN A 121 12.81 -8.63 -12.80
CA ASN A 121 13.79 -9.68 -13.07
C ASN A 121 15.21 -9.18 -12.76
N HIS A 122 15.91 -9.86 -11.86
CA HIS A 122 17.36 -9.69 -11.65
C HIS A 122 18.09 -11.04 -11.81
N LYS A 123 18.57 -11.35 -13.02
CA LYS A 123 19.21 -12.64 -13.33
C LYS A 123 18.30 -13.83 -13.00
N THR A 124 18.61 -14.60 -11.95
CA THR A 124 17.85 -15.75 -11.46
C THR A 124 17.02 -15.45 -10.20
N SER A 125 17.18 -14.28 -9.58
CA SER A 125 16.34 -13.80 -8.48
C SER A 125 15.36 -12.75 -8.98
N LYS A 126 14.22 -12.63 -8.31
CA LYS A 126 13.24 -11.58 -8.58
C LYS A 126 13.13 -10.68 -7.37
N LEU A 127 13.13 -9.38 -7.62
CA LEU A 127 12.90 -8.39 -6.58
C LEU A 127 11.39 -8.08 -6.51
N PHE A 128 10.82 -8.19 -5.32
CA PHE A 128 9.41 -7.99 -5.06
C PHE A 128 9.20 -6.78 -4.12
N PRO A 129 8.65 -5.66 -4.63
CA PRO A 129 8.12 -4.61 -3.77
C PRO A 129 6.79 -5.07 -3.13
N LEU A 130 6.63 -4.79 -1.83
CA LEU A 130 5.33 -4.82 -1.16
C LEU A 130 4.88 -3.39 -0.90
N VAL A 131 3.83 -2.97 -1.61
CA VAL A 131 3.24 -1.63 -1.49
C VAL A 131 1.91 -1.72 -0.78
N VAL A 132 1.69 -0.90 0.22
CA VAL A 132 0.38 -0.72 0.85
C VAL A 132 -0.32 0.51 0.30
N ARG A 133 -1.65 0.42 0.22
CA ARG A 133 -2.52 1.56 -0.02
C ARG A 133 -3.61 1.60 1.04
N TYR A 134 -3.78 2.77 1.63
CA TYR A 134 -4.77 3.06 2.66
C TYR A 134 -5.28 4.49 2.49
N PHE A 135 -6.38 4.84 3.14
CA PHE A 135 -6.84 6.22 3.16
C PHE A 135 -6.38 6.90 4.44
N ASN A 136 -5.68 8.02 4.30
CA ASN A 136 -5.32 8.92 5.38
C ASN A 136 -6.27 10.13 5.36
N PRO A 137 -6.95 10.48 6.45
CA PRO A 137 -7.89 11.62 6.50
C PRO A 137 -7.30 12.97 6.13
N LYS A 138 -6.02 13.17 6.48
CA LYS A 138 -5.31 14.41 6.25
C LYS A 138 -4.81 14.52 4.81
N ASN A 139 -4.40 13.39 4.22
CA ASN A 139 -3.65 13.36 2.97
C ASN A 139 -4.40 12.65 1.81
N GLY A 140 -5.59 12.11 2.07
CA GLY A 140 -6.35 11.28 1.13
C GLY A 140 -5.72 9.88 0.93
N ILE A 141 -5.88 9.33 -0.27
CA ILE A 141 -5.33 8.02 -0.62
C ILE A 141 -3.81 8.07 -0.55
N SER A 142 -3.24 7.26 0.35
CA SER A 142 -1.81 7.11 0.54
C SER A 142 -1.35 5.78 -0.04
N VAL A 143 -0.23 5.82 -0.77
CA VAL A 143 0.44 4.65 -1.36
C VAL A 143 1.88 4.66 -0.89
N LYS A 144 2.32 3.59 -0.21
CA LYS A 144 3.62 3.54 0.46
C LYS A 144 4.28 2.18 0.23
N LEU A 145 5.57 2.20 -0.10
CA LEU A 145 6.40 1.00 -0.12
C LEU A 145 6.77 0.65 1.33
N ILE A 146 6.49 -0.58 1.76
CA ILE A 146 6.81 -1.02 3.14
C ILE A 146 7.90 -2.07 3.17
N ASP A 147 8.11 -2.81 2.08
CA ASP A 147 9.20 -3.78 1.98
C ASP A 147 9.63 -4.00 0.51
N LEU A 148 10.85 -4.47 0.33
CA LEU A 148 11.47 -4.79 -0.95
C LEU A 148 12.47 -5.93 -0.75
N GLU A 149 12.10 -7.16 -1.09
CA GLU A 149 12.95 -8.34 -0.89
C GLU A 149 13.20 -9.11 -2.21
N GLU A 150 14.36 -9.75 -2.31
CA GLU A 150 14.63 -10.73 -3.36
C GLU A 150 14.09 -12.10 -2.98
N LEU A 151 13.33 -12.71 -3.89
CA LEU A 151 12.86 -14.09 -3.78
C LEU A 151 13.50 -14.94 -4.88
N SER A 152 13.90 -16.15 -4.51
CA SER A 152 14.45 -17.16 -5.42
C SER A 152 13.38 -17.96 -6.17
N GLY A 153 12.13 -17.91 -5.71
CA GLY A 153 10.99 -18.65 -6.24
C GLY A 153 9.84 -17.74 -6.67
N GLU A 154 9.01 -18.24 -7.60
CA GLU A 154 7.89 -17.51 -8.20
C GLU A 154 6.55 -18.23 -7.99
N THR A 155 6.51 -19.21 -7.10
CA THR A 155 5.26 -19.92 -6.85
C THR A 155 4.32 -19.03 -6.05
N SER A 156 3.02 -19.21 -6.27
CA SER A 156 2.00 -18.49 -5.51
C SER A 156 2.02 -18.81 -4.01
N ALA A 157 2.65 -19.92 -3.60
CA ALA A 157 2.86 -20.27 -2.20
C ALA A 157 4.00 -19.45 -1.59
N GLU A 158 5.17 -19.41 -2.23
CA GLU A 158 6.34 -18.66 -1.73
C GLU A 158 6.03 -17.17 -1.61
N ILE A 159 5.39 -16.58 -2.62
CA ILE A 159 5.02 -15.15 -2.59
C ILE A 159 3.95 -14.88 -1.53
N TYR A 160 3.00 -15.79 -1.35
CA TYR A 160 2.00 -15.67 -0.30
C TYR A 160 2.64 -15.73 1.10
N ASP A 161 3.50 -16.73 1.36
CA ASP A 161 4.17 -16.88 2.66
C ASP A 161 5.06 -15.66 2.95
N TRP A 162 5.69 -15.11 1.91
CA TRP A 162 6.44 -13.86 1.98
C TRP A 162 5.56 -12.66 2.37
N ILE A 163 4.39 -12.48 1.74
CA ILE A 163 3.43 -11.43 2.13
C ILE A 163 3.05 -11.58 3.60
N ILE A 164 2.66 -12.78 4.04
CA ILE A 164 2.28 -13.03 5.45
C ILE A 164 3.43 -12.69 6.40
N LYS A 165 4.64 -13.15 6.09
CA LYS A 165 5.84 -12.86 6.89
C LYS A 165 6.07 -11.35 7.06
N ILE A 166 5.86 -10.55 6.03
CA ILE A 166 6.02 -9.09 6.10
C ILE A 166 4.89 -8.45 6.92
N LEU A 167 3.64 -8.87 6.72
CA LEU A 167 2.52 -8.37 7.51
C LEU A 167 2.73 -8.65 9.01
N ASP A 168 3.14 -9.87 9.36
CA ASP A 168 3.45 -10.26 10.74
C ASP A 168 4.63 -9.47 11.32
N ARG A 169 5.71 -9.30 10.54
CA ARG A 169 6.88 -8.49 10.92
C ARG A 169 6.49 -7.07 11.30
N HIS A 170 5.57 -6.47 10.55
CA HIS A 170 5.10 -5.11 10.77
C HIS A 170 3.85 -5.02 11.65
N LYS A 171 3.39 -6.15 12.22
CA LYS A 171 2.17 -6.23 13.05
C LYS A 171 0.92 -5.69 12.34
N LEU A 172 0.85 -5.86 11.03
CA LEU A 172 -0.32 -5.52 10.23
C LEU A 172 -1.30 -6.68 10.27
N ASP A 173 -2.44 -6.47 10.91
CA ASP A 173 -3.50 -7.47 10.97
C ASP A 173 -4.05 -7.76 9.56
N ILE A 174 -3.86 -9.00 9.09
CA ILE A 174 -4.40 -9.47 7.81
C ILE A 174 -5.92 -9.37 7.75
N SER A 175 -6.61 -9.32 8.90
CA SER A 175 -8.04 -9.04 8.93
C SER A 175 -8.34 -7.67 8.31
N HIS A 176 -7.46 -6.68 8.34
CA HIS A 176 -7.69 -5.38 7.71
C HIS A 176 -7.33 -5.33 6.21
N LEU A 177 -6.84 -6.43 5.63
CA LEU A 177 -6.57 -6.53 4.20
C LEU A 177 -7.86 -6.64 3.39
N VAL A 178 -8.20 -5.61 2.62
CA VAL A 178 -9.44 -5.54 1.83
C VAL A 178 -9.26 -5.79 0.34
N ALA A 179 -8.05 -5.66 -0.19
CA ALA A 179 -7.77 -5.92 -1.60
C ALA A 179 -6.32 -6.34 -1.86
N PHE A 180 -6.14 -7.08 -2.94
CA PHE A 180 -4.84 -7.49 -3.47
C PHE A 180 -4.73 -7.00 -4.93
N CYS A 181 -3.60 -6.39 -5.27
CA CYS A 181 -3.30 -5.88 -6.60
C CYS A 181 -1.99 -6.49 -7.13
N GLY A 182 -1.96 -6.82 -8.40
CA GLY A 182 -0.80 -7.36 -9.10
C GLY A 182 -1.08 -7.44 -10.60
N ASP A 183 -0.08 -7.85 -11.38
CA ASP A 183 -0.27 -8.10 -12.80
C ASP A 183 -1.15 -9.35 -13.04
N ASN A 184 -1.77 -9.42 -14.22
CA ASN A 184 -2.71 -10.49 -14.57
C ASN A 184 -1.98 -11.78 -14.98
N VAL A 185 -1.21 -12.34 -14.06
CA VAL A 185 -0.53 -13.64 -14.22
C VAL A 185 -1.22 -14.72 -13.41
N ASN A 186 -1.08 -15.96 -13.88
CA ASN A 186 -1.66 -17.13 -13.23
C ASN A 186 -1.24 -17.27 -11.77
N THR A 187 -0.03 -16.83 -11.41
CA THR A 187 0.47 -16.83 -10.02
C THR A 187 -0.36 -15.92 -9.11
N ASN A 188 -0.78 -14.76 -9.60
CA ASN A 188 -1.50 -13.75 -8.83
C ASN A 188 -3.01 -14.05 -8.73
N PHE A 189 -3.65 -14.32 -9.87
CA PHE A 189 -5.12 -14.43 -9.97
C PHE A 189 -5.63 -15.77 -10.51
N GLY A 190 -4.73 -16.66 -10.95
CA GLY A 190 -5.08 -17.95 -11.53
C GLY A 190 -5.42 -17.87 -13.02
N GLY A 191 -5.22 -18.99 -13.71
CA GLY A 191 -5.66 -19.16 -15.10
C GLY A 191 -7.02 -19.85 -15.17
N ALA A 192 -7.76 -19.63 -16.27
CA ALA A 192 -9.07 -20.24 -16.52
C ALA A 192 -9.07 -21.78 -16.37
N ALA A 193 -7.95 -22.44 -16.67
CA ALA A 193 -7.80 -23.89 -16.59
C ALA A 193 -7.59 -24.45 -15.16
N LEU A 194 -7.29 -23.62 -14.16
CA LEU A 194 -6.93 -24.07 -12.80
C LEU A 194 -8.02 -23.81 -11.75
N ALA A 195 -9.26 -23.52 -12.20
CA ALA A 195 -10.41 -23.21 -11.34
C ALA A 195 -10.13 -22.15 -10.24
N GLY A 196 -9.09 -21.33 -10.40
CA GLY A 196 -8.73 -20.27 -9.46
C GLY A 196 -8.22 -20.71 -8.08
N GLN A 197 -7.79 -21.95 -7.86
CA GLN A 197 -7.47 -22.43 -6.51
C GLN A 197 -5.98 -22.36 -6.08
N ARG A 198 -5.05 -22.10 -7.00
CA ARG A 198 -3.59 -22.11 -6.74
C ARG A 198 -2.90 -20.77 -7.04
N ASN A 199 -3.49 -19.68 -6.58
CA ASN A 199 -2.97 -18.33 -6.78
C ASN A 199 -2.96 -17.52 -5.47
N ILE A 200 -2.24 -16.41 -5.46
CA ILE A 200 -2.05 -15.55 -4.28
C ILE A 200 -3.40 -14.98 -3.82
N TYR A 201 -4.22 -14.47 -4.74
CA TYR A 201 -5.52 -13.90 -4.42
C TYR A 201 -6.43 -14.86 -3.64
N THR A 202 -6.55 -16.10 -4.11
CA THR A 202 -7.39 -17.12 -3.47
C THR A 202 -6.82 -17.57 -2.12
N LYS A 203 -5.49 -17.62 -1.99
CA LYS A 203 -4.83 -17.89 -0.69
C LYS A 203 -5.13 -16.76 0.31
N LEU A 204 -4.94 -15.50 -0.07
CA LEU A 204 -5.27 -14.35 0.78
C LEU A 204 -6.77 -14.30 1.13
N LYS A 205 -7.64 -14.68 0.20
CA LYS A 205 -9.09 -14.76 0.42
C LYS A 205 -9.47 -15.75 1.53
N THR A 206 -8.67 -16.79 1.80
CA THR A 206 -8.98 -17.75 2.89
C THR A 206 -8.97 -17.09 4.28
N HIS A 207 -8.22 -16.01 4.46
CA HIS A 207 -8.18 -15.24 5.71
C HIS A 207 -9.34 -14.25 5.87
N ARG A 208 -10.13 -14.04 4.82
CA ARG A 208 -11.28 -13.14 4.79
C ARG A 208 -12.35 -13.73 3.88
N ASN A 209 -13.25 -14.53 4.45
CA ASN A 209 -14.32 -15.24 3.73
C ASN A 209 -15.25 -14.38 2.87
N ASN A 210 -15.12 -13.05 2.84
CA ASN A 210 -16.00 -12.16 2.08
C ASN A 210 -15.31 -10.81 1.79
N LEU A 211 -14.26 -10.78 0.97
CA LEU A 211 -13.54 -9.55 0.60
C LEU A 211 -14.49 -8.42 0.10
N ILE A 212 -15.53 -8.73 -0.69
CA ILE A 212 -16.45 -7.72 -1.22
C ILE A 212 -17.44 -7.20 -0.16
N PRO A 213 -18.23 -8.05 0.56
CA PRO A 213 -19.08 -7.55 1.64
C PRO A 213 -18.31 -6.83 2.74
N ASN A 214 -17.08 -7.26 3.05
CA ASN A 214 -16.24 -6.59 4.04
C ASN A 214 -15.59 -5.31 3.50
N PHE A 215 -15.26 -5.24 2.21
CA PHE A 215 -14.86 -3.98 1.57
C PHE A 215 -16.01 -2.98 1.62
N LEU A 216 -17.24 -3.41 1.31
CA LEU A 216 -18.43 -2.58 1.42
C LEU A 216 -18.71 -2.21 2.88
N GLN A 217 -18.61 -3.14 3.84
CA GLN A 217 -18.77 -2.84 5.26
C GLN A 217 -17.67 -1.92 5.78
N SER A 218 -16.42 -2.09 5.34
CA SER A 218 -15.32 -1.19 5.69
C SER A 218 -15.53 0.18 5.07
N THR A 219 -16.04 0.24 3.84
CA THR A 219 -16.43 1.48 3.16
C THR A 219 -17.61 2.13 3.87
N LEU A 220 -18.59 1.37 4.35
CA LEU A 220 -19.72 1.87 5.14
C LEU A 220 -19.28 2.32 6.53
N ASN A 221 -18.37 1.63 7.20
CA ASN A 221 -17.78 2.05 8.47
C ASN A 221 -16.93 3.31 8.26
N TYR A 222 -16.23 3.38 7.13
CA TYR A 222 -15.42 4.53 6.73
C TYR A 222 -16.33 5.73 6.46
N VAL A 223 -17.29 5.60 5.55
CA VAL A 223 -18.33 6.60 5.29
C VAL A 223 -19.03 6.95 6.58
N ALA A 224 -19.50 6.02 7.41
CA ALA A 224 -20.13 6.35 8.69
C ALA A 224 -19.19 7.12 9.65
N LYS A 225 -17.91 6.75 9.75
CA LYS A 225 -16.91 7.48 10.54
C LYS A 225 -16.74 8.92 10.06
N TRP A 226 -16.73 9.15 8.73
CA TRP A 226 -16.49 10.47 8.13
C TRP A 226 -17.76 11.26 7.80
N SER A 227 -18.91 10.60 7.68
CA SER A 227 -20.24 11.15 7.46
C SER A 227 -20.94 11.49 8.78
N ARG A 228 -20.36 11.14 9.94
CA ARG A 228 -20.73 11.75 11.24
C ARG A 228 -20.58 13.29 11.23
N VAL A 229 -19.92 13.86 10.22
CA VAL A 229 -19.89 15.29 9.89
C VAL A 229 -21.27 15.88 9.55
N GLU A 230 -22.35 15.10 9.44
CA GLU A 230 -23.71 15.67 9.33
C GLU A 230 -24.20 16.38 10.61
N ARG A 231 -23.60 16.09 11.79
CA ARG A 231 -23.89 16.82 13.06
C ARG A 231 -22.86 17.89 13.41
N PHE A 232 -21.93 18.19 12.50
CA PHE A 232 -20.86 19.18 12.74
C PHE A 232 -21.37 20.55 13.23
N PRO A 233 -22.53 21.08 12.79
CA PRO A 233 -23.05 22.33 13.35
C PRO A 233 -23.52 22.22 14.80
N THR A 234 -24.06 21.07 15.20
CA THR A 234 -24.63 20.85 16.54
C THR A 234 -23.56 20.46 17.54
N ASP A 235 -22.65 19.54 17.18
CA ASP A 235 -21.60 19.07 18.09
C ASP A 235 -20.49 20.12 18.31
N LEU A 236 -20.36 21.10 17.40
CA LEU A 236 -19.46 22.26 17.57
C LEU A 236 -20.19 23.51 18.08
N ALA A 237 -21.52 23.44 18.30
CA ALA A 237 -22.30 24.60 18.71
C ALA A 237 -21.74 25.21 20.01
N TRP A 238 -21.32 24.37 20.94
CA TRP A 238 -20.77 24.80 22.22
C TRP A 238 -19.43 25.55 22.08
N ILE A 239 -18.63 25.29 21.04
CA ILE A 239 -17.38 26.02 20.76
C ILE A 239 -17.66 27.49 20.43
N SER A 240 -18.84 27.82 19.91
CA SER A 240 -19.21 29.21 19.66
C SER A 240 -19.44 30.04 20.93
N LEU A 241 -19.54 29.38 22.10
CA LEU A 241 -19.81 30.02 23.40
C LEU A 241 -20.98 31.01 23.32
N LYS A 242 -22.02 30.68 22.54
CA LYS A 242 -23.23 31.52 22.42
C LYS A 242 -24.00 31.58 23.73
N GLU A 243 -24.10 30.44 24.39
CA GLU A 243 -24.65 30.31 25.73
C GLU A 243 -23.58 30.62 26.78
N LYS A 244 -24.00 31.12 27.96
CA LYS A 244 -23.11 31.36 29.10
C LYS A 244 -22.67 30.07 29.82
N LYS A 245 -23.03 28.92 29.25
CA LYS A 245 -22.78 27.59 29.79
C LYS A 245 -22.65 26.61 28.64
N VAL A 246 -21.74 25.67 28.79
CA VAL A 246 -21.49 24.55 27.89
C VAL A 246 -22.03 23.27 28.54
N SER A 247 -22.79 22.50 27.77
CA SER A 247 -23.31 21.21 28.22
C SER A 247 -22.20 20.15 28.18
N ARG A 248 -22.07 19.41 29.28
CA ARG A 248 -21.16 18.25 29.35
C ARG A 248 -21.48 17.23 28.25
N ALA A 249 -22.76 16.99 27.98
CA ALA A 249 -23.18 16.05 26.94
C ALA A 249 -22.75 16.50 25.53
N GLU A 250 -22.72 17.81 25.26
CA GLU A 250 -22.28 18.35 23.96
C GLU A 250 -20.76 18.23 23.80
N VAL A 251 -19.99 18.54 24.84
CA VAL A 251 -18.53 18.37 24.85
C VAL A 251 -18.15 16.91 24.69
N MET A 252 -18.81 16.01 25.42
CA MET A 252 -18.55 14.57 25.32
C MET A 252 -18.99 13.98 23.98
N SER A 253 -20.10 14.46 23.40
CA SER A 253 -20.52 14.08 22.04
C SER A 253 -19.44 14.39 21.01
N LEU A 254 -18.75 15.53 21.14
CA LEU A 254 -17.62 15.88 20.29
C LEU A 254 -16.36 15.07 20.64
N ALA A 255 -16.02 14.94 21.92
CA ALA A 255 -14.84 14.20 22.39
C ALA A 255 -14.85 12.74 21.91
N GLU A 256 -15.99 12.05 21.99
CA GLU A 256 -16.16 10.69 21.47
C GLU A 256 -15.85 10.57 19.96
N GLN A 257 -15.96 11.66 19.20
CA GLN A 257 -15.73 11.67 17.76
C GLN A 257 -14.27 11.95 17.40
N ILE A 258 -13.61 12.86 18.09
CA ILE A 258 -12.26 13.35 17.72
C ILE A 258 -11.15 12.87 18.65
N ALA A 259 -11.48 12.47 19.88
CA ALA A 259 -10.56 11.98 20.90
C ALA A 259 -11.23 10.85 21.73
N PRO A 260 -11.55 9.71 21.09
CA PRO A 260 -12.34 8.62 21.68
C PRO A 260 -11.68 7.95 22.89
N GLU A 261 -10.39 8.18 23.12
CA GLU A 261 -9.65 7.74 24.30
C GLU A 261 -9.99 8.53 25.57
N LEU A 262 -10.57 9.73 25.45
CA LEU A 262 -10.95 10.56 26.58
C LEU A 262 -12.21 10.01 27.23
N ASN A 263 -12.19 9.91 28.55
CA ASN A 263 -13.37 9.58 29.32
C ASN A 263 -13.95 10.80 30.05
N ASP A 264 -15.22 10.66 30.43
CA ASP A 264 -16.00 11.73 31.05
C ASP A 264 -15.39 12.28 32.35
N ASN A 265 -14.63 11.45 33.08
CA ASN A 265 -13.98 11.89 34.32
C ASN A 265 -12.74 12.75 34.05
N GLU A 266 -12.06 12.54 32.92
CA GLU A 266 -10.86 13.31 32.53
C GLU A 266 -11.18 14.73 32.02
N LEU A 267 -12.45 15.06 31.82
CA LEU A 267 -12.90 16.36 31.32
C LEU A 267 -13.87 17.06 32.29
N PHE A 268 -14.23 16.41 33.39
CA PHE A 268 -15.25 16.93 34.31
C PHE A 268 -14.82 18.25 34.96
N ASP A 269 -13.61 18.27 35.50
CA ASP A 269 -13.06 19.44 36.18
C ASP A 269 -12.83 20.58 35.19
N GLU A 270 -12.43 20.25 33.95
CA GLU A 270 -12.20 21.19 32.87
C GLU A 270 -13.49 21.84 32.38
N ILE A 271 -14.55 21.06 32.15
CA ILE A 271 -15.86 21.57 31.74
C ILE A 271 -16.49 22.39 32.88
N THR A 272 -16.28 21.98 34.13
CA THR A 272 -16.75 22.73 35.31
C THR A 272 -16.03 24.07 35.42
N ALA A 273 -14.70 24.08 35.32
CA ALA A 273 -13.89 25.30 35.31
C ALA A 273 -14.27 26.23 34.14
N LEU A 274 -14.51 25.68 32.94
CA LEU A 274 -14.99 26.46 31.80
C LEU A 274 -16.31 27.16 32.11
N ASN A 275 -17.28 26.45 32.68
CA ASN A 275 -18.59 27.02 32.99
C ASN A 275 -18.52 28.11 34.07
N GLU A 276 -17.74 27.90 35.14
CA GLU A 276 -17.51 28.94 36.15
C GLU A 276 -16.85 30.18 35.55
N MET A 277 -15.96 30.00 34.57
CA MET A 277 -15.31 31.10 33.88
C MET A 277 -16.28 31.84 32.96
N LEU A 278 -17.09 31.11 32.20
CA LEU A 278 -18.12 31.72 31.36
C LEU A 278 -19.06 32.59 32.18
N GLU A 279 -19.48 32.14 33.38
CA GLU A 279 -20.29 32.97 34.28
C GLU A 279 -19.58 34.28 34.67
N LYS A 280 -18.27 34.25 34.93
CA LYS A 280 -17.48 35.44 35.30
C LYS A 280 -17.28 36.43 34.16
N ILE A 281 -17.04 35.95 32.94
CA ILE A 281 -16.71 36.81 31.78
C ILE A 281 -17.95 37.24 30.98
N SER A 282 -19.12 36.65 31.27
CA SER A 282 -20.36 36.90 30.54
C SER A 282 -21.08 38.19 30.95
N ASP A 283 -20.56 39.31 30.48
CA ASP A 283 -21.19 40.63 30.57
C ASP A 283 -22.47 40.77 29.71
N GLU A 284 -23.10 41.96 29.71
CA GLU A 284 -24.31 42.24 28.92
C GLU A 284 -24.10 42.16 27.40
N LYS A 285 -22.86 42.31 26.93
CA LYS A 285 -22.48 42.27 25.51
C LYS A 285 -21.94 40.90 25.08
N PHE A 286 -21.89 39.93 25.99
CA PHE A 286 -21.32 38.61 25.71
C PHE A 286 -22.02 37.92 24.54
N GLY A 287 -23.35 38.03 24.43
CA GLY A 287 -24.11 37.45 23.31
C GLY A 287 -23.75 38.03 21.94
N GLU A 288 -23.30 39.28 21.90
CA GLU A 288 -22.94 40.03 20.68
C GLU A 288 -21.45 39.91 20.32
N THR A 289 -20.65 39.33 21.21
CA THR A 289 -19.21 39.17 21.05
C THR A 289 -18.90 37.97 20.13
N TYR A 290 -17.90 38.09 19.27
CA TYR A 290 -17.46 36.99 18.40
C TYR A 290 -16.80 35.86 19.20
N SER A 291 -16.90 34.63 18.70
CA SER A 291 -16.41 33.42 19.38
C SER A 291 -14.93 33.52 19.74
N GLU A 292 -14.09 34.02 18.83
CA GLU A 292 -12.65 34.18 19.06
C GLU A 292 -12.34 35.15 20.20
N GLN A 293 -13.12 36.22 20.34
CA GLN A 293 -12.95 37.20 21.42
C GLN A 293 -13.38 36.62 22.77
N LYS A 294 -14.39 35.74 22.78
CA LYS A 294 -14.80 35.00 23.98
C LYS A 294 -13.71 34.04 24.44
N TRP A 295 -13.14 33.27 23.51
CA TRP A 295 -12.03 32.36 23.81
C TRP A 295 -10.78 33.10 24.29
N MET A 296 -10.46 34.27 23.73
CA MET A 296 -9.38 35.12 24.24
C MET A 296 -9.59 35.49 25.70
N LYS A 297 -10.81 35.93 26.09
CA LYS A 297 -11.13 36.22 27.50
C LYS A 297 -11.01 34.98 28.41
N VAL A 298 -11.35 33.79 27.90
CA VAL A 298 -11.19 32.52 28.63
C VAL A 298 -9.70 32.20 28.85
N PHE A 299 -8.85 32.40 27.84
CA PHE A 299 -7.41 32.11 27.93
C PHE A 299 -6.63 33.14 28.74
N GLU A 300 -7.01 34.42 28.68
CA GLU A 300 -6.40 35.50 29.49
C GLU A 300 -6.61 35.32 30.99
N ALA A 301 -7.60 34.51 31.39
CA ALA A 301 -7.88 34.24 32.80
C ALA A 301 -6.95 33.20 33.46
N GLU A 302 -5.95 32.68 32.73
CA GLU A 302 -4.89 31.75 33.17
C GLU A 302 -5.37 30.59 34.09
N LEU A 303 -5.79 29.47 33.49
CA LEU A 303 -6.12 28.26 34.22
C LEU A 303 -5.40 27.02 33.65
N PRO A 304 -4.65 26.27 34.48
CA PRO A 304 -3.95 25.05 34.04
C PRO A 304 -4.88 23.97 33.48
N ASN A 305 -6.11 23.88 34.01
CA ASN A 305 -7.05 22.81 33.66
C ASN A 305 -7.67 23.01 32.26
N LEU A 306 -7.87 24.26 31.83
CA LEU A 306 -8.42 24.54 30.49
C LEU A 306 -7.45 24.16 29.35
N LEU A 307 -6.15 24.06 29.64
CA LEU A 307 -5.15 23.63 28.67
C LEU A 307 -5.39 22.19 28.20
N LEU A 308 -5.89 21.31 29.09
CA LEU A 308 -6.23 19.93 28.73
C LEU A 308 -7.39 19.87 27.74
N LEU A 309 -8.45 20.67 27.97
CA LEU A 309 -9.60 20.76 27.07
C LEU A 309 -9.17 21.21 25.67
N VAL A 310 -8.25 22.19 25.59
CA VAL A 310 -7.69 22.65 24.32
C VAL A 310 -6.85 21.56 23.67
N ILE A 311 -5.81 21.08 24.35
CA ILE A 311 -4.88 20.08 23.78
C ILE A 311 -5.60 18.81 23.32
N LYS A 312 -6.65 18.40 24.02
CA LYS A 312 -7.33 17.12 23.80
C LYS A 312 -8.56 17.23 22.89
N ILE A 313 -9.19 18.40 22.75
CA ILE A 313 -10.47 18.55 22.03
C ILE A 313 -10.49 19.72 21.01
N LEU A 314 -9.84 20.87 21.27
CA LEU A 314 -9.93 22.07 20.42
C LEU A 314 -8.68 22.27 19.55
#